data_AF-A0A433I9Z3-F1
#
_entry.id   AF-A0A433I9Z3-F1
#
_cell.length_a   1.000
_cell.length_b   1.000
_cell.length_c   1.000
_cell.angle_alpha   90.00
_cell.angle_beta   90.00
_cell.angle_gamma   90.00
#
_symmetry.space_group_name_H-M   'P 1'
#
loop_
_entity.id
_entity.type
_entity.pdbx_description
1 polymer ?
#
loop_
_entity_poly.entity_id
_entity_poly.type
_entity_poly.pdbx_seq_one_letter_code
_entity_poly.pdbx_strand_id
1 'polypeptide(L)'
;MPCWTMRLWSPSNAGDSSRLSAAASQWMRPCWCRSLSSYKVKGDFMPLPLPVRLLNGQPILVRTRLAFGLICLLLSMHAALADEPAAAPPTVNLTSGCVEHYDPNVDYFPEKATLAYAKGFALQYFKHYKVLTVTMPWPEAKESFRYILVQCGTPVPEDTGGAQVIEIPIRSIAILSTTHLSHLELLGALDRLVAVSTYDNVYSPAARRRIDAGQVAEVGRGPSINLETLLDLNPDLVTAVGHDQPQY
;
A
#
# COMPACT_ATOMS: atom_id res chain seq x y z
N MET A 1 22.20 29.44 11.38
CA MET A 1 21.67 28.47 10.40
C MET A 1 20.59 27.67 11.12
N PRO A 2 19.29 27.81 10.82
CA PRO A 2 18.29 27.04 11.53
C PRO A 2 18.19 25.64 10.91
N CYS A 3 18.34 24.63 11.76
CA CYS A 3 18.19 23.21 11.43
C CYS A 3 16.80 22.77 11.91
N TRP A 4 15.97 22.27 10.99
CA TRP A 4 14.55 21.99 11.21
C TRP A 4 14.31 20.49 11.22
N THR A 5 13.61 19.97 12.24
CA THR A 5 13.21 18.56 12.30
C THR A 5 11.75 18.36 11.96
N MET A 6 11.55 17.27 11.23
CA MET A 6 10.28 16.76 10.70
C MET A 6 9.49 16.07 11.82
N ARG A 7 8.29 16.56 12.12
CA ARG A 7 7.29 15.80 12.87
C ARG A 7 6.42 15.09 11.85
N LEU A 8 6.38 13.76 11.92
CA LEU A 8 5.60 12.93 11.01
C LEU A 8 4.26 12.65 11.67
N TRP A 9 3.16 12.63 10.94
CA TRP A 9 1.85 12.23 11.46
C TRP A 9 1.37 10.99 10.69
N SER A 10 0.92 9.95 11.41
CA SER A 10 0.40 8.70 10.86
C SER A 10 -1.06 8.52 11.30
N PRO A 11 -2.00 8.16 10.41
CA PRO A 11 -3.42 7.99 10.75
C PRO A 11 -3.73 6.87 11.76
N SER A 12 -2.79 5.98 12.08
CA SER A 12 -3.04 4.78 12.88
C SER A 12 -3.23 5.00 14.40
N ASN A 13 -3.15 6.25 14.89
CA ASN A 13 -3.21 6.58 16.33
C ASN A 13 -4.49 7.30 16.79
N ALA A 14 -5.59 7.23 16.03
CA ALA A 14 -6.88 7.74 16.47
C ALA A 14 -7.54 6.78 17.50
N GLY A 15 -7.08 6.84 18.75
CA GLY A 15 -7.75 6.21 19.89
C GLY A 15 -8.82 7.12 20.49
N ASP A 16 -10.08 6.91 20.13
CA ASP A 16 -11.24 7.01 21.03
C ASP A 16 -12.49 6.40 20.35
N SER A 17 -12.75 5.13 20.62
CA SER A 17 -13.86 4.36 20.04
C SER A 17 -15.18 4.52 20.79
N SER A 18 -15.39 5.58 21.58
CA SER A 18 -16.55 5.71 22.47
C SER A 18 -17.61 6.74 22.08
N ARG A 19 -17.53 7.36 20.88
CA ARG A 19 -18.54 8.33 20.39
C ARG A 19 -19.07 8.09 18.97
N LEU A 20 -19.19 6.83 18.55
CA LEU A 20 -19.85 6.47 17.29
C LEU A 20 -20.93 5.39 17.51
N SER A 21 -21.94 5.71 18.32
CA SER A 21 -23.18 4.93 18.41
C SER A 21 -24.40 5.87 18.36
N ALA A 22 -24.51 6.68 17.30
CA ALA A 22 -25.75 7.39 16.97
C ALA A 22 -25.71 8.02 15.55
N ALA A 23 -25.47 7.23 14.50
CA ALA A 23 -25.78 7.67 13.11
C ALA A 23 -25.75 6.52 12.07
N ALA A 24 -26.16 5.31 12.43
CA ALA A 24 -26.22 4.17 11.51
C ALA A 24 -27.61 3.53 11.51
N SER A 25 -28.62 4.27 11.06
CA SER A 25 -29.99 3.72 10.90
C SER A 25 -30.91 4.53 9.98
N GLN A 26 -30.35 5.13 8.94
CA GLN A 26 -31.02 5.57 7.70
C GLN A 26 -29.88 5.44 6.69
N TRP A 27 -29.81 4.43 5.83
CA TRP A 27 -30.53 4.34 4.58
C TRP A 27 -30.49 2.86 4.14
N MET A 28 -31.65 2.18 4.15
CA MET A 28 -31.82 0.92 3.43
C MET A 28 -33.30 0.72 3.05
N ARG A 29 -33.51 0.47 1.76
CA ARG A 29 -34.70 -0.10 1.05
C ARG A 29 -35.73 0.91 0.47
N PRO A 30 -36.60 0.49 -0.47
CA PRO A 30 -36.30 -0.09 -1.79
C PRO A 30 -37.19 0.52 -2.92
N CYS A 31 -36.74 0.59 -4.17
CA CYS A 31 -37.64 0.86 -5.30
C CYS A 31 -37.63 -0.29 -6.31
N TRP A 32 -38.82 -0.86 -6.49
CA TRP A 32 -39.18 -1.93 -7.41
C TRP A 32 -39.53 -1.39 -8.82
N CYS A 33 -39.00 -2.07 -9.84
CA CYS A 33 -39.67 -2.62 -11.04
C CYS A 33 -40.70 -1.79 -11.88
N ARG A 34 -40.30 -1.42 -13.11
CA ARG A 34 -40.95 -1.60 -14.46
C ARG A 34 -40.10 -0.85 -15.50
N SER A 35 -39.91 -1.23 -16.77
CA SER A 35 -40.74 -1.93 -17.75
C SER A 35 -39.85 -2.55 -18.84
N LEU A 36 -40.27 -3.70 -19.36
CA LEU A 36 -39.69 -4.43 -20.49
C LEU A 36 -39.84 -3.64 -21.81
N SER A 37 -38.78 -3.65 -22.63
CA SER A 37 -38.86 -3.32 -24.05
C SER A 37 -38.35 -4.49 -24.88
N SER A 38 -39.17 -4.87 -25.83
CA SER A 38 -39.13 -6.06 -26.67
C SER A 38 -37.91 -6.10 -27.61
N TYR A 39 -37.27 -7.26 -27.73
CA TYR A 39 -36.50 -7.62 -28.91
C TYR A 39 -37.01 -8.93 -29.49
N LYS A 40 -37.46 -8.85 -30.74
CA LYS A 40 -38.11 -9.90 -31.52
C LYS A 40 -37.07 -10.47 -32.48
N VAL A 41 -36.59 -11.69 -32.25
CA VAL A 41 -35.76 -12.42 -33.22
C VAL A 41 -36.64 -13.49 -33.87
N LYS A 42 -36.73 -13.38 -35.20
CA LYS A 42 -37.56 -14.15 -36.11
C LYS A 42 -36.84 -15.49 -36.38
N GLY A 43 -37.46 -16.60 -36.01
CA GLY A 43 -37.02 -17.93 -36.40
C GLY A 43 -37.62 -18.30 -37.74
N ASP A 44 -36.77 -18.59 -38.72
CA ASP A 44 -37.16 -19.26 -39.96
C ASP A 44 -36.60 -20.69 -39.93
N PHE A 45 -37.53 -21.64 -39.85
CA PHE A 45 -37.33 -23.08 -39.93
C PHE A 45 -37.33 -23.51 -41.40
N MET A 46 -36.31 -24.23 -41.85
CA MET A 46 -36.35 -25.02 -43.08
C MET A 46 -35.92 -26.46 -42.78
N PRO A 47 -36.72 -27.49 -43.12
CA PRO A 47 -36.33 -28.89 -42.98
C PRO A 47 -35.95 -29.49 -44.33
N LEU A 48 -34.93 -30.37 -44.36
CA LEU A 48 -34.79 -31.38 -45.42
C LEU A 48 -34.19 -32.68 -44.87
N PRO A 49 -34.50 -33.83 -45.51
CA PRO A 49 -34.48 -35.15 -44.87
C PRO A 49 -33.18 -35.92 -45.13
N LEU A 50 -32.81 -36.78 -44.17
CA LEU A 50 -31.79 -37.81 -44.37
C LEU A 50 -32.44 -39.16 -44.71
N PRO A 51 -31.85 -39.97 -45.61
CA PRO A 51 -32.37 -41.28 -45.93
C PRO A 51 -31.89 -42.34 -44.92
N VAL A 52 -32.82 -43.22 -44.58
CA VAL A 52 -32.60 -44.48 -43.86
C VAL A 52 -31.82 -45.45 -44.76
N ARG A 53 -30.72 -46.01 -44.25
CA ARG A 53 -30.14 -47.26 -44.78
C ARG A 53 -29.86 -48.22 -43.64
N LEU A 54 -30.69 -49.26 -43.59
CA LEU A 54 -30.47 -50.49 -42.82
C LEU A 54 -29.41 -51.33 -43.54
N LEU A 55 -28.38 -51.77 -42.82
CA LEU A 55 -27.67 -53.00 -43.15
C LEU A 55 -27.45 -53.84 -41.89
N ASN A 56 -27.98 -55.04 -42.00
CA ASN A 56 -27.86 -56.21 -41.14
C ASN A 56 -26.45 -56.49 -40.57
N GLY A 57 -26.45 -57.01 -39.34
CA GLY A 57 -25.93 -58.37 -39.14
C GLY A 57 -24.67 -58.55 -38.28
N GLN A 58 -24.90 -59.14 -37.10
CA GLN A 58 -24.10 -60.11 -36.33
C GLN A 58 -23.39 -59.61 -35.05
N PRO A 59 -23.49 -60.37 -33.93
CA PRO A 59 -22.95 -60.00 -32.62
C PRO A 59 -21.60 -60.68 -32.35
N ILE A 60 -20.64 -59.95 -31.78
CA ILE A 60 -19.45 -60.57 -31.17
C ILE A 60 -19.22 -60.01 -29.77
N LEU A 61 -19.36 -60.96 -28.85
CA LEU A 61 -19.11 -60.99 -27.42
C LEU A 61 -17.69 -60.52 -27.10
N VAL A 62 -17.49 -59.39 -26.40
CA VAL A 62 -16.27 -59.16 -25.61
C VAL A 62 -16.62 -58.69 -24.21
N ARG A 63 -16.52 -59.68 -23.34
CA ARG A 63 -16.65 -59.69 -21.89
C ARG A 63 -15.57 -58.81 -21.24
N THR A 64 -15.94 -58.15 -20.14
CA THR A 64 -15.08 -57.83 -18.98
C THR A 64 -13.78 -57.06 -19.22
N ARG A 65 -13.73 -55.78 -18.82
CA ARG A 65 -12.63 -55.10 -18.08
C ARG A 65 -12.84 -53.58 -18.10
N LEU A 66 -13.75 -53.07 -17.26
CA LEU A 66 -13.93 -51.62 -17.08
C LEU A 66 -13.97 -51.21 -15.60
N ALA A 67 -13.43 -52.05 -14.71
CA ALA A 67 -13.30 -51.76 -13.28
C ALA A 67 -11.92 -51.20 -12.88
N PHE A 68 -11.01 -50.96 -13.83
CA PHE A 68 -9.64 -50.49 -13.55
C PHE A 68 -9.37 -49.03 -13.97
N GLY A 69 -10.32 -48.36 -14.62
CA GLY A 69 -10.12 -46.98 -15.13
C GLY A 69 -10.38 -45.87 -14.12
N LEU A 70 -11.15 -46.11 -13.05
CA LEU A 70 -11.59 -45.05 -12.13
C LEU A 70 -10.60 -44.77 -10.98
N ILE A 71 -9.66 -45.67 -10.71
CA ILE A 71 -8.72 -45.54 -9.58
C ILE A 71 -7.48 -44.71 -9.98
N CYS A 72 -7.10 -44.68 -11.26
CA CYS A 72 -5.97 -43.87 -11.72
C CYS A 72 -6.27 -42.36 -11.81
N LEU A 73 -7.54 -41.96 -11.90
CA LEU A 73 -7.92 -40.53 -12.04
C LEU A 73 -8.03 -39.81 -10.68
N LEU A 74 -8.14 -40.55 -9.57
CA LEU A 74 -8.12 -40.01 -8.21
C LEU A 74 -6.71 -39.95 -7.60
N LEU A 75 -5.75 -40.71 -8.14
CA LEU A 75 -4.34 -40.71 -7.71
C LEU A 75 -3.51 -39.59 -8.35
N SER A 76 -3.98 -38.96 -9.42
CA SER A 76 -3.27 -37.85 -10.09
C SER A 76 -3.52 -36.47 -9.45
N MET A 77 -4.45 -36.32 -8.50
CA MET A 77 -4.71 -35.04 -7.83
C MET A 77 -3.94 -34.82 -6.51
N HIS A 78 -3.08 -35.75 -6.09
CA HIS A 78 -2.37 -35.67 -4.81
C HIS A 78 -0.92 -35.17 -4.88
N ALA A 79 -0.44 -34.72 -6.04
CA ALA A 79 0.96 -34.30 -6.21
C ALA A 79 1.07 -32.89 -6.78
N ALA A 80 0.72 -31.88 -5.97
CA ALA A 80 1.18 -30.49 -6.20
C ALA A 80 1.10 -29.66 -4.91
N LEU A 81 1.55 -30.20 -3.77
CA LEU A 81 2.14 -29.37 -2.72
C LEU A 81 3.63 -29.29 -3.04
N ALA A 82 3.95 -28.55 -4.11
CA ALA A 82 5.30 -28.07 -4.29
C ALA A 82 5.50 -27.00 -3.21
N ASP A 83 6.33 -27.32 -2.22
CA ASP A 83 6.88 -26.35 -1.29
C ASP A 83 7.54 -25.26 -2.16
N GLU A 84 6.93 -24.07 -2.21
CA GLU A 84 7.46 -22.97 -3.01
C GLU A 84 8.83 -22.63 -2.41
N PRO A 85 9.92 -22.64 -3.20
CA PRO A 85 11.26 -22.46 -2.65
C PRO A 85 11.32 -21.12 -1.94
N ALA A 86 11.68 -21.14 -0.64
CA ALA A 86 11.90 -19.95 0.16
C ALA A 86 12.76 -18.96 -0.64
N ALA A 87 12.18 -17.79 -0.93
CA ALA A 87 12.83 -16.77 -1.74
C ALA A 87 14.22 -16.45 -1.16
N ALA A 88 15.23 -16.37 -2.03
CA ALA A 88 16.59 -16.04 -1.61
C ALA A 88 16.60 -14.70 -0.84
N PRO A 89 17.44 -14.55 0.19
CA PRO A 89 17.49 -13.33 1.00
C PRO A 89 17.85 -12.11 0.13
N PRO A 90 17.30 -10.92 0.44
CA PRO A 90 17.54 -9.73 -0.33
C PRO A 90 19.00 -9.30 -0.23
N THR A 91 19.59 -8.89 -1.35
CA THR A 91 20.95 -8.35 -1.43
C THR A 91 21.00 -6.83 -1.46
N VAL A 92 19.85 -6.19 -1.69
CA VAL A 92 19.64 -4.74 -1.70
C VAL A 92 18.37 -4.40 -0.93
N ASN A 93 18.27 -3.18 -0.42
CA ASN A 93 17.08 -2.71 0.27
C ASN A 93 15.89 -2.62 -0.68
N LEU A 94 14.71 -3.07 -0.24
CA LEU A 94 13.48 -2.95 -1.02
C LEU A 94 13.02 -1.47 -1.04
N THR A 95 13.11 -0.83 -2.21
CA THR A 95 12.74 0.59 -2.40
C THR A 95 11.39 0.77 -3.13
N SER A 96 10.78 -0.32 -3.58
CA SER A 96 9.48 -0.37 -4.25
C SER A 96 8.75 -1.67 -3.91
N GLY A 97 7.43 -1.61 -3.67
CA GLY A 97 6.64 -2.78 -3.33
C GLY A 97 6.83 -3.23 -1.88
N CYS A 98 6.17 -4.33 -1.53
CA CYS A 98 6.16 -4.90 -0.17
C CYS A 98 6.61 -6.34 -0.13
N VAL A 99 7.02 -6.77 1.06
CA VAL A 99 7.35 -8.17 1.32
C VAL A 99 6.06 -8.98 1.24
N GLU A 100 6.02 -9.93 0.31
CA GLU A 100 4.86 -10.82 0.15
C GLU A 100 4.91 -12.01 1.13
N HIS A 101 6.13 -12.53 1.35
CA HIS A 101 6.39 -13.68 2.21
C HIS A 101 7.41 -13.30 3.28
N TYR A 102 6.92 -13.10 4.51
CA TYR A 102 7.75 -12.74 5.65
C TYR A 102 8.46 -13.98 6.23
N ASP A 103 9.78 -13.86 6.41
CA ASP A 103 10.62 -14.80 7.16
C ASP A 103 11.33 -14.04 8.30
N PRO A 104 11.09 -14.40 9.58
CA PRO A 104 11.74 -13.76 10.73
C PRO A 104 13.27 -13.96 10.77
N ASN A 105 13.81 -14.85 9.94
CA ASN A 105 15.24 -15.12 9.89
C ASN A 105 16.01 -14.23 8.91
N VAL A 106 15.31 -13.58 7.97
CA VAL A 106 15.89 -12.76 6.90
C VAL A 106 16.17 -11.32 7.38
N ASP A 107 17.33 -10.77 7.01
CA ASP A 107 17.63 -9.34 7.13
C ASP A 107 17.15 -8.62 5.86
N TYR A 108 16.06 -7.87 5.97
CA TYR A 108 15.46 -7.06 4.89
C TYR A 108 16.21 -5.74 4.65
N PHE A 109 17.25 -5.44 5.45
CA PHE A 109 18.10 -4.25 5.29
C PHE A 109 19.59 -4.58 5.14
N PRO A 110 19.98 -5.27 4.06
CA PRO A 110 21.39 -5.58 3.81
C PRO A 110 22.25 -4.32 3.62
N GLU A 111 21.67 -3.21 3.13
CA GLU A 111 22.38 -1.95 2.95
C GLU A 111 22.13 -0.99 4.12
N LYS A 112 23.14 -0.87 4.99
CA LYS A 112 23.08 -0.08 6.22
C LYS A 112 23.86 1.22 6.08
N ALA A 113 23.21 2.33 6.40
CA ALA A 113 23.86 3.64 6.45
C ALA A 113 24.78 3.75 7.68
N THR A 114 25.98 4.29 7.48
CA THR A 114 26.92 4.66 8.55
C THR A 114 26.97 6.18 8.68
N LEU A 115 26.81 6.70 9.89
CA LEU A 115 26.80 8.14 10.16
C LEU A 115 28.24 8.63 10.40
N ALA A 116 28.81 9.39 9.46
CA ALA A 116 30.15 9.96 9.61
C ALA A 116 30.15 11.32 10.33
N TYR A 117 29.21 12.20 9.98
CA TYR A 117 29.19 13.59 10.46
C TYR A 117 27.88 13.98 11.17
N ALA A 118 26.79 13.27 10.91
CA ALA A 118 25.48 13.61 11.46
C ALA A 118 25.47 13.44 12.99
N LYS A 119 25.17 14.53 13.68
CA LYS A 119 25.00 14.59 15.15
C LYS A 119 23.63 15.19 15.39
N GLY A 120 22.66 14.39 15.83
CA GLY A 120 21.26 14.84 16.00
C GLY A 120 20.24 13.74 15.78
N PHE A 121 20.67 12.61 15.23
CA PHE A 121 19.89 11.38 15.25
C PHE A 121 20.81 10.15 15.34
N ALA A 122 20.23 9.03 15.74
CA ALA A 122 20.84 7.71 15.72
C ALA A 122 19.92 6.74 14.97
N LEU A 123 20.53 5.75 14.31
CA LEU A 123 19.80 4.74 13.54
C LEU A 123 20.24 3.35 14.01
N GLN A 124 19.26 2.52 14.37
CA GLN A 124 19.47 1.13 14.74
C GLN A 124 18.75 0.24 13.72
N TYR A 125 19.40 -0.84 13.31
CA TYR A 125 18.88 -1.78 12.33
C TYR A 125 18.49 -3.08 13.00
N PHE A 126 17.30 -3.55 12.68
CA PHE A 126 16.81 -4.88 12.97
C PHE A 126 16.51 -5.59 11.65
N LYS A 127 16.10 -6.85 11.73
CA LYS A 127 15.85 -7.68 10.55
C LYS A 127 14.79 -7.10 9.61
N HIS A 128 13.70 -6.56 10.13
CA HIS A 128 12.55 -6.11 9.33
C HIS A 128 12.05 -4.70 9.70
N TYR A 129 12.72 -4.02 10.64
CA TYR A 129 12.48 -2.61 10.93
C TYR A 129 13.78 -1.88 11.29
N LYS A 130 13.73 -0.54 11.27
CA LYS A 130 14.78 0.35 11.77
C LYS A 130 14.21 1.22 12.88
N VAL A 131 15.03 1.55 13.86
CA VAL A 131 14.67 2.55 14.88
C VAL A 131 15.47 3.81 14.61
N LEU A 132 14.77 4.88 14.26
CA LEU A 132 15.31 6.22 14.11
C LEU A 132 15.02 7.02 15.37
N THR A 133 16.07 7.41 16.09
CA THR A 133 15.96 8.27 17.27
C THR A 133 16.51 9.64 16.92
N VAL A 134 15.66 10.66 16.85
CA VAL A 134 16.07 12.05 16.67
C VAL A 134 16.31 12.65 18.05
N THR A 135 17.58 12.87 18.38
CA THR A 135 18.04 13.33 19.70
C THR A 135 18.12 14.84 19.82
N MET A 136 18.27 15.55 18.69
CA MET A 136 18.30 17.01 18.65
C MET A 136 17.35 17.51 17.57
N PRO A 137 16.03 17.48 17.82
CA PRO A 137 15.04 17.94 16.85
C PRO A 137 15.16 19.45 16.55
N TRP A 138 15.66 20.23 17.51
CA TRP A 138 16.04 21.63 17.34
C TRP A 138 17.25 21.92 18.25
N PRO A 139 17.94 23.06 18.07
CA PRO A 139 19.03 23.44 18.97
C PRO A 139 18.57 23.45 20.43
N GLU A 140 19.36 22.83 21.32
CA GLU A 140 19.10 22.75 22.77
C GLU A 140 17.79 22.01 23.15
N ALA A 141 17.25 21.19 22.25
CA ALA A 141 16.09 20.37 22.53
C ALA A 141 16.30 19.46 23.75
N LYS A 142 15.31 19.45 24.65
CA LYS A 142 15.25 18.54 25.80
C LYS A 142 14.46 17.26 25.49
N GLU A 143 13.75 17.27 24.37
CA GLU A 143 12.91 16.18 23.91
C GLU A 143 13.60 15.41 22.78
N SER A 144 13.28 14.12 22.68
CA SER A 144 13.73 13.26 21.58
C SER A 144 12.53 12.56 20.96
N PHE A 145 12.58 12.34 19.65
CA PHE A 145 11.56 11.62 18.91
C PHE A 145 12.07 10.26 18.49
N ARG A 146 11.21 9.25 18.59
CA ARG A 146 11.52 7.88 18.16
C ARG A 146 10.52 7.47 17.08
N TYR A 147 11.07 6.95 15.99
CA TYR A 147 10.30 6.41 14.87
C TYR A 147 10.74 4.96 14.61
N ILE A 148 9.76 4.10 14.37
CA ILE A 148 9.98 2.72 13.95
C ILE A 148 9.64 2.64 12.47
N LEU A 149 10.65 2.46 11.63
CA LEU A 149 10.51 2.34 10.19
C LEU A 149 10.40 0.85 9.83
N VAL A 150 9.18 0.37 9.62
CA VAL A 150 8.86 -1.05 9.40
C VAL A 150 8.84 -1.35 7.91
N GLN A 151 9.51 -2.41 7.47
CA GLN A 151 9.42 -2.86 6.09
C GLN A 151 7.98 -3.29 5.76
N CYS A 152 7.37 -2.72 4.73
CA CYS A 152 5.99 -3.05 4.40
C CYS A 152 5.84 -4.54 4.06
N GLY A 153 4.75 -5.13 4.54
CA GLY A 153 4.54 -6.59 4.49
C GLY A 153 5.22 -7.39 5.61
N THR A 154 5.81 -6.73 6.60
CA THR A 154 6.40 -7.37 7.79
C THR A 154 5.68 -6.93 9.07
N PRO A 155 5.71 -7.73 10.15
CA PRO A 155 5.01 -7.38 11.38
C PRO A 155 5.63 -6.16 12.07
N VAL A 156 4.78 -5.33 12.68
CA VAL A 156 5.22 -4.27 13.59
C VAL A 156 5.71 -4.91 14.90
N PRO A 157 6.83 -4.44 15.50
CA PRO A 157 7.28 -4.92 16.80
C PRO A 157 6.21 -4.74 17.89
N GLU A 158 6.07 -5.74 18.78
CA GLU A 158 5.05 -5.75 19.84
C GLU A 158 5.17 -4.56 20.80
N ASP A 159 6.40 -4.21 21.19
CA ASP A 159 6.69 -3.05 22.02
C ASP A 159 7.36 -1.95 21.19
N THR A 160 6.60 -0.88 20.94
CA THR A 160 7.10 0.31 20.25
C THR A 160 7.57 1.39 21.23
N GLY A 161 7.28 1.26 22.53
CA GLY A 161 7.60 2.26 23.55
C GLY A 161 7.02 3.64 23.25
N GLY A 162 5.83 3.70 22.61
CA GLY A 162 5.18 4.94 22.20
C GLY A 162 5.81 5.62 20.98
N ALA A 163 6.77 4.97 20.32
CA ALA A 163 7.34 5.47 19.07
C ALA A 163 6.31 5.42 17.94
N GLN A 164 6.38 6.40 17.04
CA GLN A 164 5.53 6.40 15.87
C GLN A 164 6.02 5.35 14.86
N VAL A 165 5.09 4.50 14.41
CA VAL A 165 5.35 3.49 13.40
C VAL A 165 5.10 4.07 12.02
N ILE A 166 6.06 3.87 11.13
CA ILE A 166 6.04 4.33 9.75
C ILE A 166 6.40 3.15 8.87
N GLU A 167 5.52 2.81 7.95
CA GLU A 167 5.77 1.75 6.97
C GLU A 167 6.68 2.28 5.85
N ILE A 168 7.68 1.51 5.43
CA ILE A 168 8.62 1.85 4.36
C ILE A 168 8.68 0.73 3.30
N PRO A 169 8.91 1.05 2.01
CA PRO A 169 9.14 2.38 1.45
C PRO A 169 7.88 3.25 1.36
N ILE A 170 8.02 4.55 1.62
CA ILE A 170 6.95 5.54 1.43
C ILE A 170 6.61 5.67 -0.06
N ARG A 171 5.32 5.66 -0.41
CA ARG A 171 4.86 5.78 -1.81
C ARG A 171 4.27 7.15 -2.11
N SER A 172 3.70 7.81 -1.10
CA SER A 172 3.11 9.15 -1.22
C SER A 172 3.47 10.03 -0.03
N ILE A 173 3.87 11.28 -0.28
CA ILE A 173 4.23 12.25 0.75
C ILE A 173 3.53 13.59 0.52
N ALA A 174 2.94 14.12 1.58
CA ALA A 174 2.44 15.48 1.66
C ALA A 174 3.36 16.32 2.55
N ILE A 175 3.85 17.44 2.02
CA ILE A 175 4.72 18.35 2.78
C ILE A 175 3.98 19.63 3.17
N LEU A 176 3.84 19.87 4.48
CA LEU A 176 3.19 21.09 4.97
C LEU A 176 4.17 22.27 5.12
N SER A 177 5.47 22.01 4.91
CA SER A 177 6.49 23.04 4.77
C SER A 177 7.27 22.85 3.47
N THR A 178 7.40 23.92 2.69
CA THR A 178 8.19 23.89 1.45
C THR A 178 9.68 23.70 1.70
N THR A 179 10.16 23.88 2.94
CA THR A 179 11.54 23.58 3.35
C THR A 179 11.87 22.08 3.23
N HIS A 180 10.87 21.20 3.23
CA HIS A 180 11.08 19.77 3.04
C HIS A 180 11.25 19.37 1.56
N LEU A 181 10.89 20.26 0.62
CA LEU A 181 10.90 19.95 -0.81
C LEU A 181 12.31 19.63 -1.33
N SER A 182 13.31 20.43 -0.94
CA SER A 182 14.70 20.26 -1.40
C SER A 182 15.28 18.91 -1.00
N HIS A 183 14.91 18.38 0.16
CA HIS A 183 15.33 17.06 0.61
C HIS A 183 14.77 15.95 -0.30
N LEU A 184 13.52 16.06 -0.74
CA LEU A 184 12.94 15.12 -1.70
C LEU A 184 13.65 15.18 -3.06
N GLU A 185 14.05 16.37 -3.52
CA GLU A 185 14.80 16.50 -4.77
C GLU A 185 16.17 15.83 -4.70
N LEU A 186 16.91 16.10 -3.60
CA LEU A 186 18.24 15.52 -3.38
C LEU A 186 18.20 13.99 -3.28
N LEU A 187 17.10 13.44 -2.76
CA LEU A 187 16.87 12.00 -2.67
C LEU A 187 16.29 11.39 -3.96
N GLY A 188 16.02 12.20 -4.99
CA GLY A 188 15.35 11.75 -6.22
C GLY A 188 13.92 11.26 -6.00
N ALA A 189 13.27 11.69 -4.92
CA ALA A 189 11.98 11.19 -4.43
C ALA A 189 10.81 12.14 -4.71
N LEU A 190 10.98 13.10 -5.62
CA LEU A 190 9.89 14.01 -6.05
C LEU A 190 8.70 13.27 -6.64
N ASP A 191 8.92 12.07 -7.17
CA ASP A 191 7.89 11.20 -7.72
C ASP A 191 6.81 10.82 -6.70
N ARG A 192 7.16 10.82 -5.42
CA ARG A 192 6.27 10.53 -4.29
C ARG A 192 5.50 11.74 -3.77
N LEU A 193 5.87 12.96 -4.17
CA LEU A 193 5.20 14.17 -3.71
C LEU A 193 3.78 14.23 -4.29
N VAL A 194 2.78 14.25 -3.40
CA VAL A 194 1.35 14.34 -3.75
C VAL A 194 0.70 15.64 -3.29
N ALA A 195 1.26 16.33 -2.29
CA ALA A 195 0.74 17.62 -1.85
C ALA A 195 1.80 18.54 -1.25
N VAL A 196 1.58 19.85 -1.39
CA VAL A 196 2.30 20.93 -0.70
C VAL A 196 1.32 21.84 0.03
N SER A 197 1.76 22.52 1.10
CA SER A 197 0.93 23.52 1.78
C SER A 197 0.59 24.70 0.88
N THR A 198 1.54 25.25 0.14
CA THR A 198 1.25 26.29 -0.85
C THR A 198 2.16 26.21 -2.05
N TYR A 199 1.60 26.48 -3.23
CA TYR A 199 2.33 26.64 -4.47
C TYR A 199 3.18 27.91 -4.49
N ASP A 200 2.82 28.97 -3.76
CA ASP A 200 3.51 30.28 -3.84
C ASP A 200 4.99 30.19 -3.46
N ASN A 201 5.33 29.26 -2.57
CA ASN A 201 6.70 29.07 -2.08
C ASN A 201 7.46 27.93 -2.80
N VAL A 202 6.95 27.44 -3.92
CA VAL A 202 7.59 26.38 -4.72
C VAL A 202 8.35 26.99 -5.90
N TYR A 203 9.68 26.99 -5.83
CA TYR A 203 10.54 27.54 -6.89
C TYR A 203 11.30 26.50 -7.69
N SER A 204 11.28 25.23 -7.26
CA SER A 204 11.91 24.15 -8.02
C SER A 204 11.23 24.00 -9.39
N PRO A 205 11.98 24.04 -10.50
CA PRO A 205 11.44 23.74 -11.83
C PRO A 205 10.89 22.32 -11.93
N ALA A 206 11.49 21.35 -11.24
CA ALA A 206 11.04 19.96 -11.27
C ALA A 206 9.72 19.76 -10.54
N ALA A 207 9.57 20.38 -9.37
CA ALA A 207 8.32 20.37 -8.62
C ALA A 207 7.21 21.13 -9.36
N ARG A 208 7.52 22.30 -9.96
CA ARG A 208 6.57 23.07 -10.75
C ARG A 208 5.98 22.29 -11.91
N ARG A 209 6.80 21.54 -12.66
CA ARG A 209 6.29 20.68 -13.74
C ARG A 209 5.27 19.65 -13.26
N ARG A 210 5.44 19.10 -12.04
CA ARG A 210 4.47 18.15 -11.46
C ARG A 210 3.19 18.84 -10.99
N ILE A 211 3.31 20.05 -10.42
CA ILE A 211 2.17 20.90 -10.06
C ILE A 211 1.36 21.25 -11.31
N ASP A 212 2.02 21.74 -12.37
CA ASP A 212 1.38 22.12 -13.63
C ASP A 212 0.73 20.93 -14.33
N ALA A 213 1.25 19.71 -14.11
CA ALA A 213 0.68 18.46 -14.59
C ALA A 213 -0.48 17.92 -13.71
N GLY A 214 -0.86 18.62 -12.64
CA GLY A 214 -1.93 18.21 -11.72
C GLY A 214 -1.56 17.04 -10.81
N GLN A 215 -0.28 16.71 -10.67
CA GLN A 215 0.19 15.55 -9.87
C GLN A 215 0.42 15.89 -8.40
N VAL A 216 0.46 17.18 -8.06
CA VAL A 216 0.71 17.68 -6.70
C VAL A 216 -0.38 18.65 -6.34
N ALA A 217 -1.17 18.35 -5.31
CA ALA A 217 -2.23 19.23 -4.83
C ALA A 217 -1.70 20.33 -3.90
N GLU A 218 -2.40 21.46 -3.87
CA GLU A 218 -2.25 22.45 -2.81
C GLU A 218 -3.25 22.14 -1.69
N VAL A 219 -2.75 21.97 -0.47
CA VAL A 219 -3.59 21.65 0.71
C VAL A 219 -3.64 22.77 1.73
N GLY A 220 -3.03 23.93 1.48
CA GLY A 220 -3.13 25.09 2.34
C GLY A 220 -4.29 26.01 1.97
N ARG A 221 -4.83 26.70 2.97
CA ARG A 221 -5.85 27.74 2.85
C ARG A 221 -5.52 28.87 3.83
N GLY A 222 -4.70 29.83 3.39
CA GLY A 222 -4.15 30.88 4.26
C GLY A 222 -3.34 30.27 5.40
N PRO A 223 -3.66 30.54 6.68
CA PRO A 223 -2.97 29.94 7.83
C PRO A 223 -3.43 28.51 8.16
N SER A 224 -4.40 27.95 7.43
CA SER A 224 -5.00 26.65 7.72
C SER A 224 -4.69 25.60 6.66
N ILE A 225 -4.93 24.33 6.99
CA ILE A 225 -4.82 23.20 6.07
C ILE A 225 -6.22 22.71 5.69
N ASN A 226 -6.43 22.44 4.40
CA ASN A 226 -7.61 21.77 3.87
C ASN A 226 -7.51 20.27 4.18
N LEU A 227 -8.03 19.88 5.34
CA LEU A 227 -7.96 18.51 5.84
C LEU A 227 -8.72 17.52 4.94
N GLU A 228 -9.86 17.90 4.36
CA GLU A 228 -10.64 17.01 3.49
C GLU A 228 -9.82 16.57 2.27
N THR A 229 -9.18 17.53 1.59
CA THR A 229 -8.30 17.20 0.45
C THR A 229 -7.09 16.37 0.88
N LEU A 230 -6.51 16.64 2.05
CA LEU A 230 -5.38 15.85 2.54
C LEU A 230 -5.78 14.40 2.87
N LEU A 231 -6.99 14.20 3.42
CA LEU A 231 -7.56 12.87 3.70
C LEU A 231 -7.90 12.13 2.40
N ASP A 232 -8.50 12.80 1.42
CA ASP A 232 -8.83 12.23 0.11
C ASP A 232 -7.57 11.74 -0.63
N LEU A 233 -6.45 12.46 -0.49
CA LEU A 233 -5.16 12.08 -1.07
C LEU A 233 -4.54 10.85 -0.37
N ASN A 234 -4.94 10.56 0.87
CA ASN A 234 -4.47 9.46 1.70
C ASN A 234 -2.93 9.23 1.60
N PRO A 235 -2.11 10.25 1.92
CA PRO A 235 -0.66 10.11 1.84
C PRO A 235 -0.13 9.13 2.90
N ASP A 236 0.86 8.31 2.53
CA ASP A 236 1.57 7.44 3.46
C ASP A 236 2.34 8.26 4.53
N LEU A 237 2.70 9.51 4.20
CA LEU A 237 3.44 10.39 5.08
C LEU A 237 3.01 11.86 4.98
N VAL A 238 2.68 12.47 6.11
CA VAL A 238 2.48 13.92 6.23
C VAL A 238 3.59 14.50 7.09
N THR A 239 4.16 15.62 6.64
CA THR A 239 5.30 16.27 7.28
C THR A 239 4.89 17.66 7.75
N ALA A 240 5.10 17.95 9.03
CA ALA A 240 4.82 19.24 9.63
C ALA A 240 6.12 19.98 10.00
N VAL A 241 6.02 21.29 10.20
CA VAL A 241 7.13 22.09 10.73
C VAL A 241 7.36 21.69 12.20
N GLY A 242 8.61 21.44 12.57
CA GLY A 242 8.98 21.25 13.96
C GLY A 242 8.85 22.57 14.74
N HIS A 243 8.02 22.57 15.77
CA HIS A 243 7.90 23.65 16.76
C HIS A 243 8.21 23.10 18.16
N ASP A 244 8.72 23.96 19.03
CA ASP A 244 9.01 23.69 20.44
C ASP A 244 7.74 23.67 21.33
N GLN A 245 6.57 23.84 20.73
CA GLN A 245 5.27 23.86 21.38
C GLN A 245 4.52 22.56 21.05
N PRO A 246 4.25 21.67 22.04
CA PRO A 246 3.60 20.37 21.80
C PRO A 246 2.16 20.46 21.27
N GLN A 247 1.51 21.61 21.41
CA GLN A 247 0.11 21.86 21.04
C GLN A 247 -0.14 22.28 19.57
N TYR A 248 0.90 22.35 18.74
CA TYR A 248 0.80 22.59 17.30
C TYR A 248 1.31 21.40 16.46
#